data_AF-A0A257LZB4-F1
#
_entry.id   AF-A0A257LZB4-F1
#
_cell.length_a   1.000
_cell.length_b   1.000
_cell.length_c   1.000
_cell.angle_alpha   90.00
_cell.angle_beta   90.00
_cell.angle_gamma   90.00
#
_symmetry.space_group_name_H-M   'P 1'
#
loop_
_entity.id
_entity.type
_entity.pdbx_description
1 polymer ?
#
loop_
_entity_poly.entity_id
_entity_poly.type
_entity_poly.pdbx_seq_one_letter_code
_entity_poly.pdbx_strand_id
1 'polypeptide(L)'
;MRQVIIFTDGACKGNPGPGGFGVVLKSGKHRLELAKGFSRTTNNRMELMAAIAGLEALTEPCEVELHSDSRYVIDALTKNWIKGWKAKGWRTSTGQPVKNQDLWQRLT
;
A
#
# COMPACT_ATOMS: atom_id res chain seq x y z
N MET A 1 21.13 7.65 6.99
CA MET A 1 19.69 7.76 6.68
C MET A 1 18.91 7.33 7.90
N ARG A 2 17.72 7.89 8.13
CA ARG A 2 16.88 7.51 9.26
C ARG A 2 16.19 6.18 8.97
N GLN A 3 16.23 5.24 9.91
CA GLN A 3 15.51 3.98 9.81
C GLN A 3 14.08 4.14 10.36
N VAL A 4 13.11 3.64 9.61
CA VAL A 4 11.69 3.65 9.96
C VAL A 4 11.10 2.27 9.71
N ILE A 5 10.44 1.72 10.72
CA ILE A 5 9.68 0.47 10.59
C ILE A 5 8.20 0.84 10.45
N ILE A 6 7.54 0.31 9.43
CA ILE A 6 6.14 0.56 9.12
C ILE A 6 5.38 -0.77 9.15
N PHE A 7 4.33 -0.85 9.96
CA PHE A 7 3.38 -1.98 9.95
C PHE A 7 2.08 -1.49 9.32
N THR A 8 1.53 -2.28 8.40
CA THR A 8 0.34 -1.90 7.63
C THR A 8 -0.67 -3.02 7.61
N ASP A 9 -1.95 -2.67 7.74
CA ASP A 9 -3.08 -3.60 7.58
C ASP A 9 -4.27 -2.87 6.93
N GLY A 10 -5.10 -3.61 6.21
CA GLY A 10 -6.29 -3.12 5.54
C GLY A 10 -7.40 -4.15 5.53
N ALA A 11 -8.60 -3.74 5.95
CA ALA A 11 -9.74 -4.62 6.06
C ALA A 11 -10.99 -4.04 5.40
N CYS A 12 -11.84 -4.90 4.86
CA CYS A 12 -13.12 -4.52 4.28
C CYS A 12 -14.24 -5.50 4.65
N LYS A 13 -15.37 -4.98 5.12
CA LYS A 13 -16.58 -5.77 5.40
C LYS A 13 -17.42 -5.85 4.13
N GLY A 14 -17.28 -6.95 3.39
CA GLY A 14 -17.82 -7.12 2.03
C GLY A 14 -16.82 -6.62 0.97
N ASN A 15 -16.87 -7.17 -0.25
CA ASN A 15 -15.88 -6.90 -1.29
C ASN A 15 -16.53 -6.65 -2.67
N PRO A 16 -17.07 -5.44 -2.92
CA PRO A 16 -16.87 -4.20 -2.18
C PRO A 16 -17.81 -3.98 -0.98
N GLY A 17 -17.40 -3.12 -0.04
CA GLY A 17 -18.17 -2.75 1.15
C GLY A 17 -17.47 -1.66 1.99
N PRO A 18 -17.97 -1.32 3.19
CA PRO A 18 -17.27 -0.43 4.11
C PRO A 18 -15.95 -1.06 4.57
N GLY A 19 -14.87 -0.29 4.56
CA GLY A 19 -13.54 -0.77 4.92
C GLY A 19 -12.65 0.34 5.45
N GLY A 20 -11.45 -0.01 5.89
CA GLY A 20 -10.48 0.93 6.41
C GLY A 20 -9.08 0.34 6.44
N PHE A 21 -8.11 1.21 6.71
CA PHE A 21 -6.73 0.82 6.90
C PHE A 21 -6.19 1.30 8.23
N GLY A 22 -5.14 0.64 8.71
CA GLY A 22 -4.33 1.04 9.86
C GLY A 22 -2.84 0.97 9.54
N VAL A 23 -2.08 1.91 10.08
CA VAL A 23 -0.63 1.98 9.93
C VAL A 23 0.00 2.32 11.27
N VAL A 24 1.10 1.65 11.60
CA VAL A 24 1.97 1.99 12.73
C VAL A 24 3.37 2.26 12.21
N LEU A 25 3.87 3.47 12.39
CA LEU A 25 5.25 3.85 12.07
C LEU A 25 6.06 3.94 13.37
N LYS A 26 7.29 3.43 13.34
CA LYS A 26 8.25 3.51 14.45
C LYS A 26 9.59 4.01 13.96
N SER A 27 10.16 4.99 14.66
CA SER A 27 11.53 5.47 14.42
C SER A 27 12.20 5.86 15.74
N GLY A 28 13.16 5.04 16.18
CA GLY A 28 13.73 5.15 17.53
C GLY A 28 12.64 5.05 18.60
N LYS A 29 12.54 6.08 19.46
CA LYS A 29 11.50 6.17 20.50
C LYS A 29 10.14 6.70 20.01
N HIS A 30 10.07 7.17 18.77
CA HIS A 30 8.87 7.80 18.24
C HIS A 30 7.95 6.76 17.59
N ARG A 31 6.65 6.94 17.81
CA ARG A 31 5.60 6.10 17.24
C ARG A 31 4.47 6.98 16.72
N LEU A 32 4.00 6.68 15.52
CA LEU A 32 2.85 7.33 14.89
C LEU A 32 1.85 6.26 14.45
N GLU A 33 0.57 6.49 14.68
CA GLU A 33 -0.52 5.66 14.17
C GLU A 33 -1.38 6.45 13.20
N LEU A 34 -1.77 5.83 12.09
CA LEU A 34 -2.67 6.41 11.09
C LEU A 34 -3.80 5.42 10.82
N ALA A 35 -5.03 5.92 10.74
CA ALA A 35 -6.17 5.10 10.37
C ALA A 35 -7.21 5.95 9.62
N LYS A 36 -7.91 5.33 8.67
CA LYS A 36 -9.02 5.97 7.97
C LYS A 36 -10.03 4.93 7.46
N GLY A 37 -11.30 5.26 7.60
CA GLY A 37 -12.42 4.49 7.06
C GLY A 37 -12.96 5.05 5.75
N PHE A 38 -13.54 4.17 4.94
CA PHE A 38 -14.18 4.46 3.67
C PHE A 38 -15.53 3.74 3.59
N SER A 39 -16.56 4.44 3.12
CA SER A 39 -17.92 3.90 3.05
C SER A 39 -18.07 2.76 2.05
N ARG A 40 -17.30 2.78 0.94
CA ARG A 40 -17.31 1.74 -0.09
C ARG A 40 -15.93 1.57 -0.73
N THR A 41 -15.28 0.45 -0.47
CA THR A 41 -13.93 0.09 -0.91
C THR A 41 -13.80 -1.42 -1.05
N THR A 42 -12.58 -1.93 -1.24
CA THR A 42 -12.24 -3.37 -1.27
C THR A 42 -11.06 -3.65 -0.34
N ASN A 43 -10.82 -4.93 0.01
CA ASN A 43 -9.71 -5.31 0.87
C ASN A 43 -8.36 -4.87 0.29
N ASN A 44 -8.08 -5.25 -0.96
CA ASN A 44 -6.81 -4.94 -1.64
C ASN A 44 -6.56 -3.42 -1.76
N ARG A 45 -7.62 -2.61 -1.88
CA ARG A 45 -7.46 -1.15 -1.89
C ARG A 45 -7.07 -0.61 -0.52
N MET A 46 -7.58 -1.20 0.56
CA MET A 46 -7.21 -0.79 1.93
C MET A 46 -5.79 -1.23 2.28
N GLU A 47 -5.41 -2.44 1.91
CA GLU A 47 -4.03 -2.92 2.06
C GLU A 47 -3.03 -2.01 1.33
N LEU A 48 -3.33 -1.62 0.08
CA LEU A 48 -2.52 -0.66 -0.66
C LEU A 48 -2.50 0.73 -0.02
N MET A 49 -3.66 1.23 0.39
CA MET A 49 -3.77 2.54 1.00
C MET A 49 -2.98 2.61 2.32
N ALA A 50 -2.92 1.52 3.08
CA ALA A 50 -2.11 1.42 4.29
C ALA A 50 -0.62 1.64 3.98
N ALA A 51 -0.09 0.95 2.96
CA ALA A 51 1.30 1.12 2.52
C ALA A 51 1.58 2.54 2.02
N ILE A 52 0.69 3.10 1.20
CA ILE A 52 0.80 4.47 0.69
C ILE A 52 0.80 5.48 1.84
N ALA A 53 -0.17 5.40 2.75
CA ALA A 53 -0.29 6.34 3.86
C ALA A 53 0.93 6.31 4.79
N GLY A 54 1.51 5.12 5.01
CA GLY A 54 2.75 4.99 5.78
C GLY A 54 3.94 5.67 5.11
N LEU A 55 4.11 5.47 3.80
CA LEU A 55 5.22 6.07 3.06
C LEU A 55 5.08 7.58 2.89
N GLU A 56 3.86 8.08 2.64
CA GLU A 56 3.58 9.51 2.49
C GLU A 56 3.67 10.30 3.80
N ALA A 57 3.58 9.62 4.95
CA ALA A 57 3.79 10.25 6.26
C ALA A 57 5.27 10.57 6.54
N LEU A 58 6.20 10.04 5.74
CA LEU A 58 7.62 10.35 5.84
C LEU A 58 7.89 11.74 5.28
N THR A 59 8.51 12.61 6.09
CA THR A 59 8.80 14.00 5.72
C THR A 59 10.15 14.16 5.00
N GLU A 60 10.95 13.10 4.95
CA GLU A 60 12.28 13.06 4.35
C GLU A 60 12.59 11.64 3.85
N PRO A 61 13.54 11.46 2.91
CA PRO A 61 13.98 10.14 2.48
C PRO A 61 14.52 9.30 3.65
N CYS A 62 13.95 8.11 3.83
CA CYS A 62 14.27 7.18 4.91
C CYS A 62 14.64 5.79 4.38
N GLU A 63 15.40 5.03 5.17
CA GLU A 63 15.52 3.59 5.00
C GLU A 63 14.32 2.93 5.70
N VAL A 64 13.45 2.26 4.92
CA VAL A 64 12.16 1.77 5.40
C VAL A 64 12.11 0.26 5.42
N GLU A 65 11.76 -0.32 6.57
CA GLU A 65 11.34 -1.71 6.70
C GLU A 65 9.80 -1.72 6.80
N LEU A 66 9.13 -2.28 5.78
CA LEU A 66 7.66 -2.32 5.74
C LEU A 66 7.16 -3.76 5.92
N HIS A 67 6.34 -3.96 6.94
CA HIS A 67 5.65 -5.22 7.23
C HIS A 67 4.18 -5.12 6.83
N SER A 68 3.74 -6.07 6.00
CA SER A 68 2.36 -6.28 5.62
C SER A 68 2.11 -7.78 5.47
N ASP A 69 0.91 -8.24 5.82
CA ASP A 69 0.44 -9.59 5.53
C ASP A 69 -0.30 -9.68 4.17
N SER A 70 -0.49 -8.54 3.49
CA SER A 70 -1.09 -8.48 2.16
C SER A 70 -0.18 -9.15 1.13
N ARG A 71 -0.53 -10.38 0.75
CA ARG A 71 0.12 -11.05 -0.39
C ARG A 71 0.03 -10.21 -1.65
N TYR A 72 -1.02 -9.43 -1.85
CA TYR A 72 -1.18 -8.60 -3.04
C TYR A 72 -0.10 -7.50 -3.11
N VAL A 73 0.14 -6.81 -2.00
CA VAL A 73 1.18 -5.77 -1.92
C VAL A 73 2.58 -6.40 -1.98
N ILE A 74 2.81 -7.45 -1.17
CA ILE A 74 4.11 -8.13 -1.09
C ILE A 74 4.49 -8.76 -2.42
N ASP A 75 3.59 -9.49 -3.09
CA ASP A 75 3.89 -10.12 -4.37
C ASP A 75 4.16 -9.09 -5.47
N ALA A 76 3.38 -8.02 -5.54
CA ALA A 76 3.58 -7.01 -6.58
C ALA A 76 4.94 -6.31 -6.46
N LEU A 77 5.42 -6.08 -5.24
CA LEU A 77 6.74 -5.51 -4.96
C LEU A 77 7.86 -6.54 -5.18
N THR A 78 7.77 -7.70 -4.53
CA THR A 78 8.84 -8.73 -4.53
C THR A 78 8.98 -9.43 -5.88
N LYS A 79 7.86 -9.73 -6.57
CA LYS A 79 7.85 -10.31 -7.91
C LYS A 79 7.96 -9.25 -9.02
N ASN A 80 8.16 -7.99 -8.65
CA ASN A 80 8.44 -6.87 -9.55
C ASN A 80 7.37 -6.67 -10.64
N TRP A 81 6.09 -6.90 -10.31
CA TRP A 81 4.99 -6.74 -11.26
C TRP A 81 4.86 -5.30 -11.74
N ILE A 82 5.13 -4.34 -10.86
CA ILE A 82 5.09 -2.90 -11.13
C ILE A 82 5.95 -2.54 -12.35
N LYS A 83 7.17 -3.10 -12.46
CA LYS A 83 8.05 -2.83 -13.61
C LYS A 83 7.41 -3.28 -14.91
N GLY A 84 6.79 -4.48 -14.92
CA GLY A 84 6.06 -5.00 -16.07
C GLY A 84 4.83 -4.17 -16.43
N TRP A 85 4.08 -3.70 -15.43
CA TRP A 85 2.93 -2.83 -15.64
C TRP A 85 3.32 -1.47 -16.19
N LYS A 86 4.34 -0.81 -15.63
CA LYS A 86 4.85 0.48 -16.13
C LYS A 86 5.30 0.36 -17.60
N ALA A 87 6.06 -0.69 -17.95
CA ALA A 87 6.52 -0.93 -19.32
C ALA A 87 5.37 -1.18 -20.31
N LYS A 88 4.23 -1.71 -19.84
CA LYS A 88 3.03 -1.96 -20.65
C LYS A 88 1.99 -0.83 -20.56
N GLY A 89 2.36 0.35 -20.06
CA GLY A 89 1.43 1.48 -19.92
C GLY A 89 0.27 1.18 -18.97
N TRP A 90 0.55 0.48 -17.86
CA TRP A 90 -0.41 0.04 -16.84
C TRP A 90 -1.50 -0.90 -17.34
N ARG A 91 -1.13 -1.80 -18.26
CA ARG A 91 -2.00 -2.87 -18.77
C ARG A 91 -1.49 -4.26 -18.38
N THR A 92 -2.41 -5.19 -18.18
CA THR A 92 -2.14 -6.61 -17.97
C THR A 92 -1.68 -7.28 -19.27
N SER A 93 -1.25 -8.54 -19.20
CA SER A 93 -0.95 -9.36 -20.39
C SER A 93 -2.15 -9.55 -21.32
N THR A 94 -3.37 -9.45 -20.79
CA THR A 94 -4.62 -9.53 -21.54
C THR A 94 -5.11 -8.17 -22.09
N GLY A 95 -4.29 -7.11 -21.97
CA GLY A 95 -4.60 -5.78 -22.49
C GLY A 95 -5.55 -4.95 -21.63
N GLN A 96 -6.05 -5.50 -20.52
CA GLN A 96 -6.94 -4.80 -19.59
C GLN A 96 -6.16 -3.86 -18.67
N PRO A 97 -6.79 -2.80 -18.15
CA PRO A 97 -6.16 -1.95 -17.12
C PRO A 97 -5.76 -2.77 -15.89
N VAL A 98 -4.63 -2.41 -15.29
CA VAL A 98 -4.20 -3.02 -14.02
C VAL A 98 -5.21 -2.67 -12.93
N LYS A 99 -5.61 -3.67 -12.14
CA LYS A 99 -6.51 -3.45 -11.01
C LYS A 99 -5.87 -2.49 -10.00
N ASN A 100 -6.63 -1.53 -9.49
CA ASN A 100 -6.16 -0.50 -8.55
C ASN A 100 -4.97 0.31 -9.09
N GLN A 101 -4.91 0.52 -10.40
CA GLN A 101 -3.85 1.29 -11.07
C GLN A 101 -3.65 2.67 -10.42
N ASP A 102 -4.72 3.33 -10.01
CA ASP A 102 -4.70 4.63 -9.33
C ASP A 102 -3.82 4.61 -8.06
N LEU A 103 -3.95 3.55 -7.25
CA LEU A 103 -3.18 3.40 -6.02
C LEU A 103 -1.75 2.96 -6.30
N TRP A 104 -1.54 2.08 -7.29
CA TRP A 104 -0.19 1.69 -7.67
C TRP A 104 0.63 2.84 -8.22
N GLN A 105 0.03 3.69 -9.06
CA GLN A 105 0.68 4.89 -9.58
C GLN A 105 1.08 5.86 -8.46
N ARG A 106 0.26 5.98 -7.42
CA ARG A 106 0.58 6.80 -6.25
C ARG A 106 1.72 6.22 -5.40
N LEU A 107 1.82 4.89 -5.33
CA LEU A 107 2.85 4.19 -4.57
C LEU A 107 4.23 4.19 -5.25
N THR A 108 4.30 4.35 -6.58
CA THR A 108 5.50 3.98 -7.37
C THR A 108 5.98 5.03 -8.35
#